data_AF-A0A6L5FCK3-F1
#
_entry.id   AF-A0A6L5FCK3-F1
#
_cell.length_a   1.000
_cell.length_b   1.000
_cell.length_c   1.000
_cell.angle_alpha   90.00
_cell.angle_beta   90.00
_cell.angle_gamma   90.00
#
_symmetry.space_group_name_H-M   'P 1'
#
loop_
_entity.id
_entity.type
_entity.pdbx_description
1 polymer ?
#
loop_
_entity_poly.entity_id
_entity_poly.type
_entity_poly.pdbx_seq_one_letter_code
_entity_poly.pdbx_strand_id
1 'polypeptide(L)'
;MHASTVSGEAHQLIDARDLYQKMRQSLGDKRNELSEENIAEIVRAYTGFETDTKRSKVFDNDHFGFHRITVERPLRRRWEVNDETLERLETDNRYRKLAEAKKAAKQQEARQIRDIIASLRGRSFDDFDKLWDEVKPTLKEAGISATKSRQTMFMDVIGIPDPEATPVVDKASEPIPDSDLRDHEHVPLTEDIGAYLDREVLPHVPEAWVDDSKTKIGYEVPFTKEFYVYKPPRPLEEIDADIEKVEAEIIALIQEVTG
;
A
#
# COMPACT_ATOMS: atom_id res chain seq x y z
N MET A 1 -27.40 19.21 29.94
CA MET A 1 -26.09 19.34 30.60
C MET A 1 -25.64 17.97 31.08
N HIS A 2 -24.91 17.25 30.25
CA HIS A 2 -24.02 16.17 30.67
C HIS A 2 -22.68 16.52 30.03
N ALA A 3 -21.88 17.30 30.77
CA ALA A 3 -20.47 17.43 30.47
C ALA A 3 -19.83 16.11 30.91
N SER A 4 -19.83 15.12 30.02
CA SER A 4 -18.97 13.96 30.16
C SER A 4 -17.54 14.48 30.09
N THR A 5 -16.82 14.25 31.18
CA THR A 5 -15.42 14.62 31.36
C THR A 5 -14.57 13.83 30.35
N VAL A 6 -14.32 14.42 29.18
CA VAL A 6 -13.33 13.92 28.22
C VAL A 6 -11.97 14.32 28.75
N SER A 7 -11.20 13.32 29.19
CA SER A 7 -9.84 13.48 29.75
C SER A 7 -8.75 13.56 28.65
N GLY A 8 -9.10 14.03 27.45
CA GLY A 8 -8.20 14.18 26.31
C GLY A 8 -8.43 15.52 25.61
N GLU A 9 -7.43 16.01 24.88
CA GLU A 9 -7.57 17.22 24.05
C GLU A 9 -8.63 16.95 22.96
N ALA A 10 -9.71 17.73 22.97
CA ALA A 10 -10.78 17.64 21.98
C ALA A 10 -10.46 18.52 20.77
N HIS A 11 -10.64 17.99 19.56
CA HIS A 11 -10.35 18.68 18.31
C HIS A 11 -11.63 19.00 17.55
N GLN A 12 -11.89 20.28 17.33
CA GLN A 12 -12.99 20.75 16.49
C GLN A 12 -12.54 20.85 15.03
N LEU A 13 -13.28 20.20 14.14
CA LEU A 13 -13.16 20.39 12.71
C LEU A 13 -14.29 21.31 12.23
N ILE A 14 -13.99 22.24 11.33
CA ILE A 14 -14.96 23.17 10.72
C ILE A 14 -14.88 23.07 9.19
N ASP A 15 -15.97 22.69 8.55
CA ASP A 15 -16.10 22.61 7.09
C ASP A 15 -16.53 23.96 6.49
N ALA A 16 -15.54 24.71 6.00
CA ALA A 16 -15.74 25.99 5.33
C ALA A 16 -15.73 25.90 3.79
N ARG A 17 -15.84 24.69 3.20
CA ARG A 17 -15.69 24.52 1.73
C ARG A 17 -16.68 25.35 0.90
N ASP A 18 -17.91 25.46 1.38
CA ASP A 18 -18.98 26.22 0.71
C ASP A 18 -19.12 27.67 1.21
N LEU A 19 -18.26 28.10 2.14
CA LEU A 19 -18.26 29.46 2.67
C LEU A 19 -17.35 30.34 1.83
N TYR A 20 -17.86 30.81 0.70
CA TYR A 20 -17.17 31.78 -0.14
C TYR A 20 -18.17 32.60 -0.95
N GLN A 21 -17.71 33.75 -1.43
CA GLN A 21 -18.34 34.48 -2.53
C GLN A 21 -17.44 34.47 -3.77
N LYS A 22 -18.04 34.60 -4.96
CA LYS A 22 -17.28 34.71 -6.20
C LYS A 22 -16.61 36.08 -6.25
N MET A 23 -15.33 36.10 -6.60
CA MET A 23 -14.59 37.34 -6.80
C MET A 23 -15.15 38.11 -8.01
N ARG A 24 -15.26 39.43 -7.88
CA ARG A 24 -15.65 40.32 -8.99
C ARG A 24 -14.69 40.23 -10.17
N GLN A 25 -13.38 40.13 -9.89
CA GLN A 25 -12.36 39.91 -10.89
C GLN A 25 -11.47 38.74 -10.46
N SER A 26 -11.33 37.80 -11.37
CA SER A 26 -10.54 36.60 -11.24
C SER A 26 -9.03 36.89 -11.22
N LEU A 27 -8.27 36.20 -10.37
CA LEU A 27 -6.80 36.31 -10.32
C LEU A 27 -6.14 34.95 -10.58
N GLY A 28 -5.67 34.73 -11.81
CA GLY A 28 -5.06 33.44 -12.20
C GLY A 28 -6.10 32.33 -12.19
N ASP A 29 -6.00 31.36 -11.28
CA ASP A 29 -7.02 30.33 -11.00
C ASP A 29 -7.85 30.61 -9.74
N LYS A 30 -7.55 31.69 -9.00
CA LYS A 30 -8.33 32.10 -7.83
C LYS A 30 -9.63 32.77 -8.28
N ARG A 31 -10.76 32.24 -7.83
CA ARG A 31 -12.12 32.66 -8.23
C ARG A 31 -13.03 32.99 -7.05
N ASN A 32 -12.63 32.60 -5.85
CA ASN A 32 -13.44 32.66 -4.64
C ASN A 32 -12.71 33.47 -3.56
N GLU A 33 -13.46 34.20 -2.75
CA GLU A 33 -12.96 34.94 -1.59
C GLU A 33 -13.89 34.74 -0.38
N LEU A 34 -13.35 34.91 0.82
CA LEU A 34 -14.15 34.92 2.05
C LEU A 34 -14.73 36.32 2.25
N SER A 35 -16.06 36.43 2.30
CA SER A 35 -16.74 37.66 2.69
C SER A 35 -16.64 37.90 4.21
N GLU A 36 -16.94 39.13 4.67
CA GLU A 36 -17.04 39.41 6.11
C GLU A 36 -18.06 38.50 6.80
N GLU A 37 -19.17 38.18 6.12
CA GLU A 37 -20.19 37.26 6.60
C GLU A 37 -19.65 35.82 6.70
N ASN A 38 -18.88 35.35 5.70
CA ASN A 38 -18.25 34.03 5.76
C ASN A 38 -17.27 33.93 6.94
N ILE A 39 -16.45 34.96 7.15
CA ILE A 39 -15.51 35.02 8.26
C ILE A 39 -16.28 35.01 9.60
N ALA A 40 -17.33 35.81 9.73
CA ALA A 40 -18.15 35.87 10.93
C ALA A 40 -18.82 34.51 11.24
N GLU A 41 -19.27 33.77 10.22
CA GLU A 41 -19.83 32.42 10.39
C GLU A 41 -18.76 31.42 10.88
N ILE A 42 -17.57 31.40 10.28
CA ILE A 42 -16.46 30.52 10.70
C ILE A 42 -16.05 30.85 12.14
N VAL A 43 -15.87 32.14 12.44
CA VAL A 43 -15.47 32.58 13.79
C VAL A 43 -16.54 32.23 14.81
N ARG A 44 -17.83 32.40 14.50
CA ARG A 44 -18.93 32.00 15.39
C ARG A 44 -18.93 30.51 15.67
N ALA A 45 -18.78 29.67 14.63
CA ALA A 45 -18.73 28.23 14.78
C ALA A 45 -17.53 27.80 15.66
N TYR A 46 -16.38 28.44 15.47
CA TYR A 46 -15.17 28.20 16.28
C TYR A 46 -15.33 28.65 17.74
N THR A 47 -15.71 29.91 17.98
CA THR A 47 -15.78 30.46 19.34
C THR A 47 -16.95 29.90 20.14
N GLY A 48 -18.05 29.54 19.47
CA GLY A 48 -19.18 28.85 20.07
C GLY A 48 -18.90 27.38 20.38
N PHE A 49 -17.77 26.81 19.89
CA PHE A 49 -17.45 25.39 19.95
C PHE A 49 -18.65 24.53 19.55
N GLU A 50 -19.28 24.89 18.42
CA GLU A 50 -20.45 24.19 17.91
C GLU A 50 -20.12 22.70 17.68
N THR A 51 -20.96 21.83 18.21
CA THR A 51 -20.82 20.37 18.13
C THR A 51 -21.93 19.79 17.26
N ASP A 52 -21.61 18.73 16.52
CA ASP A 52 -22.56 17.92 15.75
C ASP A 52 -23.46 18.68 14.76
N THR A 53 -22.89 19.70 14.10
CA THR A 53 -23.56 20.37 12.97
C THR A 53 -23.04 19.82 11.64
N LYS A 54 -23.73 20.15 10.54
CA LYS A 54 -23.20 19.87 9.18
C LYS A 54 -21.85 20.53 8.93
N ARG A 55 -21.52 21.59 9.69
CA ARG A 55 -20.35 22.43 9.49
C ARG A 55 -19.28 22.24 10.55
N SER A 56 -19.63 21.83 11.76
CA SER A 56 -18.68 21.65 12.83
C SER A 56 -18.92 20.36 13.60
N LYS A 57 -17.83 19.62 13.80
CA LYS A 57 -17.80 18.35 14.51
C LYS A 57 -16.62 18.36 15.48
N VAL A 58 -16.77 17.73 16.63
CA VAL A 58 -15.72 17.63 17.64
C VAL A 58 -15.39 16.15 17.82
N PHE A 59 -14.09 15.86 17.86
CA PHE A 59 -13.56 14.52 17.97
C PHE A 59 -12.49 14.45 19.05
N ASP A 60 -12.34 13.28 19.66
CA ASP A 60 -11.21 12.98 20.52
C ASP A 60 -9.95 12.78 19.67
N ASN A 61 -8.76 13.06 20.23
CA ASN A 61 -7.50 12.84 19.52
C ASN A 61 -7.36 11.41 18.96
N ASP A 62 -7.77 10.41 19.73
CA ASP A 62 -7.67 9.00 19.34
C ASP A 62 -8.56 8.64 18.14
N HIS A 63 -9.58 9.45 17.82
CA HIS A 63 -10.43 9.27 16.63
C HIS A 63 -9.63 9.35 15.33
N PHE A 64 -8.58 10.18 15.31
CA PHE A 64 -7.72 10.36 14.15
C PHE A 64 -6.51 9.43 14.15
N GLY A 65 -6.27 8.77 15.28
CA GLY A 65 -5.14 7.89 15.47
C GLY A 65 -5.39 6.49 14.91
N PHE A 66 -4.33 5.88 14.40
CA PHE A 66 -4.34 4.47 14.03
C PHE A 66 -2.98 3.82 14.28
N HIS A 67 -3.00 2.52 14.55
CA HIS A 67 -1.87 1.63 14.38
C HIS A 67 -1.73 1.30 12.90
N ARG A 68 -0.67 1.80 12.27
CA ARG A 68 -0.20 1.29 10.99
C ARG A 68 0.57 0.00 11.24
N ILE A 69 -0.11 -1.12 11.14
CA ILE A 69 0.49 -2.44 11.31
C ILE A 69 1.16 -2.90 10.01
N THR A 70 2.17 -3.76 10.14
CA THR A 70 2.76 -4.45 8.99
C THR A 70 2.27 -5.88 9.03
N VAL A 71 1.47 -6.25 8.04
CA VAL A 71 0.93 -7.59 7.88
C VAL A 71 1.87 -8.36 6.97
N GLU A 72 2.54 -9.36 7.54
CA GLU A 72 3.48 -10.22 6.84
C GLU A 72 2.78 -11.51 6.40
N ARG A 73 3.28 -12.10 5.32
CA ARG A 73 2.81 -13.38 4.78
C ARG A 73 4.02 -14.30 4.57
N PRO A 74 3.85 -15.63 4.63
CA PRO A 74 4.97 -16.54 4.48
C PRO A 74 5.52 -16.52 3.05
N LEU A 75 6.85 -16.49 2.93
CA LEU A 75 7.55 -16.73 1.67
C LEU A 75 7.32 -18.19 1.25
N ARG A 76 6.73 -18.39 0.07
CA ARG A 76 6.49 -19.72 -0.50
C ARG A 76 7.13 -19.81 -1.88
N ARG A 77 8.11 -20.72 -2.00
CA ARG A 77 8.89 -20.89 -3.23
C ARG A 77 9.20 -22.36 -3.48
N ARG A 78 9.20 -22.73 -4.76
CA ARG A 78 9.82 -23.96 -5.24
C ARG A 78 11.23 -23.68 -5.74
N TRP A 79 12.12 -24.65 -5.62
CA TRP A 79 13.54 -24.48 -5.92
C TRP A 79 13.90 -25.25 -7.18
N GLU A 80 14.00 -24.54 -8.30
CA GLU A 80 14.32 -25.13 -9.61
C GLU A 80 15.26 -24.22 -10.39
N VAL A 81 16.30 -24.82 -10.96
CA VAL A 81 17.22 -24.11 -11.85
C VAL A 81 16.79 -24.36 -13.29
N ASN A 82 15.98 -23.45 -13.83
CA ASN A 82 15.49 -23.51 -15.20
C ASN A 82 16.14 -22.45 -16.09
N ASP A 83 15.67 -22.35 -17.34
CA ASP A 83 16.25 -21.45 -18.35
C ASP A 83 16.11 -19.97 -17.95
N GLU A 84 15.05 -19.62 -17.24
CA GLU A 84 14.79 -18.26 -16.75
C GLU A 84 15.65 -17.90 -15.52
N THR A 85 16.26 -18.87 -14.83
CA THR A 85 17.05 -18.59 -13.62
C THR A 85 18.23 -17.66 -13.91
N LEU A 86 18.86 -17.80 -15.08
CA LEU A 86 19.93 -16.89 -15.50
C LEU A 86 19.38 -15.51 -15.89
N GLU A 87 18.18 -15.43 -16.44
CA GLU A 87 17.53 -14.14 -16.74
C GLU A 87 17.21 -13.38 -15.44
N ARG A 88 16.65 -14.08 -14.44
CA ARG A 88 16.44 -13.52 -13.09
C ARG A 88 17.75 -13.02 -12.48
N LEU A 89 18.84 -13.78 -12.60
CA LEU A 89 20.16 -13.36 -12.12
C LEU A 89 20.61 -12.05 -12.76
N GLU A 90 20.48 -11.89 -14.08
CA GLU A 90 20.90 -10.68 -14.80
C GLU A 90 20.08 -9.44 -14.41
N THR A 91 18.82 -9.63 -13.98
CA THR A 91 17.97 -8.53 -13.46
C THR A 91 18.20 -8.21 -11.97
N ASP A 92 18.86 -9.10 -11.22
CA ASP A 92 19.10 -8.89 -9.80
C ASP A 92 20.10 -7.75 -9.56
N ASN A 93 19.67 -6.74 -8.79
CA ASN A 93 20.49 -5.56 -8.53
C ASN A 93 21.80 -5.85 -7.77
N ARG A 94 21.86 -6.92 -6.95
CA ARG A 94 23.09 -7.30 -6.23
C ARG A 94 24.09 -7.91 -7.20
N TYR A 95 23.62 -8.76 -8.12
CA TYR A 95 24.46 -9.36 -9.17
C TYR A 95 24.91 -8.31 -10.20
N ARG A 96 24.00 -7.48 -10.70
CA ARG A 96 24.33 -6.42 -11.68
C ARG A 96 25.40 -5.47 -11.17
N LYS A 97 25.31 -5.02 -9.91
CA LYS A 97 26.34 -4.19 -9.26
C LYS A 97 27.71 -4.88 -9.19
N LEU A 98 27.72 -6.21 -9.06
CA LEU A 98 28.96 -7.01 -9.04
C LEU A 98 29.53 -7.16 -10.46
N ALA A 99 28.68 -7.47 -11.44
CA ALA A 99 29.04 -7.68 -12.84
C ALA A 99 29.53 -6.39 -13.53
N GLU A 100 28.93 -5.25 -13.21
CA GLU A 100 29.28 -3.92 -13.75
C GLU A 100 30.40 -3.21 -12.94
N ALA A 101 30.95 -3.87 -11.92
CA ALA A 101 31.97 -3.26 -11.07
C ALA A 101 33.25 -2.92 -11.86
N LYS A 102 33.90 -1.79 -11.54
CA LYS A 102 35.14 -1.36 -12.22
C LYS A 102 36.33 -2.32 -12.01
N LYS A 103 36.34 -3.06 -10.90
CA LYS A 103 37.47 -3.94 -10.54
C LYS A 103 37.30 -5.28 -11.28
N ALA A 104 38.30 -5.66 -12.08
CA ALA A 104 38.29 -6.92 -12.83
C ALA A 104 38.03 -8.15 -11.94
N ALA A 105 38.57 -8.19 -10.72
CA ALA A 105 38.31 -9.27 -9.76
C ALA A 105 36.82 -9.42 -9.40
N LYS A 106 36.06 -8.31 -9.37
CA LYS A 106 34.61 -8.32 -9.09
C LYS A 106 33.79 -8.80 -10.28
N GLN A 107 34.19 -8.42 -11.48
CA GLN A 107 33.58 -8.92 -12.71
C GLN A 107 33.84 -10.43 -12.89
N GLN A 108 35.05 -10.88 -12.54
CA GLN A 108 35.39 -12.30 -12.54
C GLN A 108 34.55 -13.07 -11.52
N GLU A 109 34.36 -12.51 -10.31
CA GLU A 109 33.49 -13.08 -9.28
C GLU A 109 32.03 -13.23 -9.78
N ALA A 110 31.49 -12.23 -10.49
CA ALA A 110 30.16 -12.31 -11.10
C ALA A 110 30.08 -13.45 -12.13
N ARG A 111 31.07 -13.57 -13.03
CA ARG A 111 31.13 -14.65 -14.02
C ARG A 111 31.13 -16.02 -13.35
N GLN A 112 31.94 -16.19 -12.30
CA GLN A 112 31.98 -17.44 -11.53
C GLN A 112 30.62 -17.76 -10.88
N ILE A 113 29.92 -16.77 -10.31
CA ILE A 113 28.58 -16.97 -9.75
C ILE A 113 27.60 -17.42 -10.84
N ARG A 114 27.62 -16.76 -12.00
CA ARG A 114 26.78 -17.12 -13.15
C ARG A 114 27.06 -18.55 -13.62
N ASP A 115 28.33 -18.94 -13.71
CA ASP A 115 28.73 -20.28 -14.15
C ASP A 115 28.33 -21.36 -13.12
N ILE A 116 28.39 -21.04 -11.82
CA ILE A 116 27.88 -21.91 -10.75
C ILE A 116 26.38 -22.12 -10.89
N ILE A 117 25.60 -21.06 -11.12
CA ILE A 117 24.15 -21.20 -11.31
C ILE A 117 23.86 -21.98 -12.60
N ALA A 118 24.58 -21.70 -13.67
CA ALA A 118 24.42 -22.41 -14.94
C ALA A 118 24.74 -23.91 -14.85
N SER A 119 25.71 -24.31 -14.01
CA SER A 119 26.05 -25.73 -13.80
C SER A 119 24.98 -26.52 -13.06
N LEU A 120 24.08 -25.84 -12.34
CA LEU A 120 22.92 -26.43 -11.67
C LEU A 120 21.72 -26.61 -12.61
N ARG A 121 21.88 -26.25 -13.89
CA ARG A 121 21.07 -26.65 -15.06
C ARG A 121 20.08 -27.82 -14.84
N GLY A 122 18.80 -27.58 -14.62
CA GLY A 122 17.77 -28.64 -14.57
C GLY A 122 17.70 -29.40 -13.23
N ARG A 123 18.36 -28.91 -12.19
CA ARG A 123 18.20 -29.45 -10.82
C ARG A 123 17.01 -28.82 -10.11
N SER A 124 16.42 -29.61 -9.21
CA SER A 124 15.37 -29.18 -8.30
C SER A 124 15.73 -29.58 -6.86
N PHE A 125 15.23 -28.83 -5.88
CA PHE A 125 15.50 -29.06 -4.46
C PHE A 125 14.19 -28.99 -3.67
N ASP A 126 14.10 -29.78 -2.59
CA ASP A 126 12.91 -29.80 -1.73
C ASP A 126 12.81 -28.56 -0.83
N ASP A 127 13.95 -27.98 -0.46
CA ASP A 127 14.06 -26.81 0.41
C ASP A 127 15.31 -25.97 0.06
N PHE A 128 15.34 -24.75 0.58
CA PHE A 128 16.43 -23.81 0.33
C PHE A 128 17.76 -24.24 0.97
N ASP A 129 17.72 -24.92 2.12
CA ASP A 129 18.94 -25.33 2.82
C ASP A 129 19.69 -26.40 2.02
N LYS A 130 18.98 -27.36 1.41
CA LYS A 130 19.56 -28.34 0.48
C LYS A 130 20.19 -27.68 -0.75
N LEU A 131 19.50 -26.70 -1.33
CA LEU A 131 20.06 -25.89 -2.43
C LEU A 131 21.33 -25.17 -1.97
N TRP A 132 21.29 -24.54 -0.80
CA TRP A 132 22.40 -23.75 -0.30
C TRP A 132 23.61 -24.62 0.07
N ASP A 133 23.38 -25.82 0.62
CA ASP A 133 24.42 -26.80 0.94
C ASP A 133 25.08 -27.38 -0.33
N GLU A 134 24.38 -27.45 -1.46
CA GLU A 134 24.97 -27.80 -2.76
C GLU A 134 25.84 -26.67 -3.32
N VAL A 135 25.39 -25.41 -3.21
CA VAL A 135 26.07 -24.23 -3.79
C VAL A 135 27.29 -23.79 -2.99
N LYS A 136 27.19 -23.84 -1.66
CA LYS A 136 28.17 -23.25 -0.72
C LYS A 136 29.58 -23.83 -0.86
N PRO A 137 29.79 -25.15 -1.06
CA PRO A 137 31.11 -25.71 -1.34
C PRO A 137 31.72 -25.14 -2.63
N THR A 138 30.96 -25.05 -3.72
CA THR A 138 31.44 -24.54 -5.01
C THR A 138 31.80 -23.07 -4.93
N LEU A 139 31.05 -22.26 -4.18
CA LEU A 139 31.43 -20.86 -3.90
C LEU A 139 32.78 -20.79 -3.20
N LYS A 140 33.01 -21.64 -2.20
CA LYS A 140 34.27 -21.66 -1.43
C LYS A 140 35.45 -22.09 -2.30
N GLU A 141 35.29 -23.10 -3.15
CA GLU A 141 36.30 -23.54 -4.12
C GLU A 141 36.65 -22.45 -5.13
N ALA A 142 35.66 -21.65 -5.55
CA ALA A 142 35.85 -20.49 -6.40
C ALA A 142 36.49 -19.27 -5.67
N GLY A 143 36.75 -19.37 -4.36
CA GLY A 143 37.29 -18.27 -3.55
C GLY A 143 36.25 -17.20 -3.17
N ILE A 144 34.97 -17.51 -3.30
CA ILE A 144 33.85 -16.58 -3.08
C ILE A 144 33.26 -16.80 -1.68
N SER A 145 33.12 -15.71 -0.91
CA SER A 145 32.56 -15.79 0.45
C SER A 145 31.03 -15.99 0.44
N ALA A 146 30.55 -17.01 1.14
CA ALA A 146 29.13 -17.31 1.34
C ALA A 146 28.47 -16.37 2.36
N THR A 147 28.35 -15.08 2.02
CA THR A 147 27.74 -14.05 2.88
C THR A 147 26.21 -14.13 2.90
N LYS A 148 25.56 -13.56 3.92
CA LYS A 148 24.07 -13.52 3.99
C LYS A 148 23.45 -12.85 2.76
N SER A 149 24.06 -11.78 2.24
CA SER A 149 23.59 -11.11 1.02
C SER A 149 23.64 -12.03 -0.21
N ARG A 150 24.66 -12.89 -0.34
CA ARG A 150 24.72 -13.88 -1.43
C ARG A 150 23.72 -15.02 -1.21
N GLN A 151 23.56 -15.49 0.03
CA GLN A 151 22.53 -16.47 0.36
C GLN A 151 21.14 -15.98 -0.07
N THR A 152 20.77 -14.76 0.30
CA THR A 152 19.49 -14.15 -0.11
C THR A 152 19.42 -13.94 -1.63
N MET A 153 20.53 -13.60 -2.31
CA MET A 153 20.55 -13.53 -3.78
C MET A 153 20.22 -14.88 -4.44
N PHE A 154 20.87 -15.97 -4.01
CA PHE A 154 20.59 -17.31 -4.54
C PHE A 154 19.14 -17.74 -4.25
N MET A 155 18.64 -17.42 -3.05
CA MET A 155 17.25 -17.63 -2.68
C MET A 155 16.30 -16.92 -3.64
N ASP A 156 16.57 -15.63 -3.91
CA ASP A 156 15.67 -14.82 -4.72
C ASP A 156 15.71 -15.19 -6.21
N VAL A 157 16.90 -15.57 -6.72
CA VAL A 157 17.15 -15.89 -8.13
C VAL A 157 16.67 -17.29 -8.52
N ILE A 158 16.93 -18.29 -7.67
CA ILE A 158 16.58 -19.69 -7.96
C ILE A 158 15.18 -20.02 -7.46
N GLY A 159 14.73 -19.39 -6.37
CA GLY A 159 13.40 -19.65 -5.82
C GLY A 159 12.32 -19.05 -6.70
N ILE A 160 11.42 -19.89 -7.21
CA ILE A 160 10.28 -19.49 -8.02
C ILE A 160 9.06 -19.35 -7.10
N PRO A 161 8.34 -18.21 -7.08
CA PRO A 161 7.12 -18.06 -6.28
C PRO A 161 6.11 -19.18 -6.58
N ASP A 162 5.61 -19.80 -5.52
CA ASP A 162 4.65 -20.90 -5.62
C ASP A 162 3.73 -20.88 -4.39
N PRO A 163 2.47 -20.43 -4.52
CA PRO A 163 1.53 -20.36 -3.40
C PRO A 163 1.24 -21.70 -2.71
N GLU A 164 1.46 -22.82 -3.40
CA GLU A 164 1.21 -24.16 -2.88
C GLU A 164 2.46 -24.78 -2.22
N ALA A 165 3.64 -24.20 -2.43
CA ALA A 165 4.88 -24.68 -1.82
C ALA A 165 4.89 -24.41 -0.32
N THR A 166 5.48 -25.31 0.46
CA THR A 166 5.61 -25.14 1.92
C THR A 166 6.33 -23.83 2.29
N PRO A 167 5.92 -23.13 3.37
CA PRO A 167 6.58 -21.91 3.81
C PRO A 167 8.08 -22.12 4.02
N VAL A 168 8.88 -21.18 3.52
CA VAL A 168 10.30 -21.12 3.83
C VAL A 168 10.44 -20.62 5.26
N VAL A 169 11.12 -21.40 6.10
CA VAL A 169 11.36 -21.07 7.51
C VAL A 169 12.80 -20.68 7.76
N ASP A 170 13.01 -19.95 8.85
CA ASP A 170 14.34 -19.62 9.34
C ASP A 170 14.89 -20.73 10.25
N LYS A 171 16.01 -20.47 10.93
CA LYS A 171 16.64 -21.45 11.83
C LYS A 171 15.84 -21.73 13.10
N ALA A 172 14.94 -20.83 13.48
CA ALA A 172 14.02 -21.01 14.60
C ALA A 172 12.73 -21.74 14.19
N SER A 173 12.64 -22.18 12.92
CA SER A 173 11.42 -22.75 12.32
C SER A 173 10.27 -21.74 12.22
N GLU A 174 10.56 -20.44 12.22
CA GLU A 174 9.57 -19.39 11.99
C GLU A 174 9.49 -19.05 10.50
N PRO A 175 8.28 -18.83 9.94
CA PRO A 175 8.13 -18.44 8.54
C PRO A 175 8.89 -17.14 8.22
N ILE A 176 9.64 -17.16 7.12
CA ILE A 176 10.29 -15.96 6.59
C ILE A 176 9.22 -15.11 5.89
N PRO A 177 9.19 -13.78 6.12
CA PRO A 177 8.23 -12.90 5.46
C PRO A 177 8.53 -12.76 3.96
N ASP A 178 7.48 -12.79 3.15
CA ASP A 178 7.52 -12.40 1.73
C ASP A 178 7.34 -10.89 1.60
N SER A 179 8.40 -10.18 1.22
CA SER A 179 8.34 -8.73 1.03
C SER A 179 7.42 -8.29 -0.11
N ASP A 180 7.19 -9.16 -1.09
CA ASP A 180 6.34 -8.84 -2.26
C ASP A 180 4.85 -8.97 -1.93
N LEU A 181 4.52 -9.70 -0.85
CA LEU A 181 3.16 -9.90 -0.35
C LEU A 181 2.91 -9.19 0.99
N ARG A 182 3.83 -8.32 1.42
CA ARG A 182 3.67 -7.54 2.64
C ARG A 182 2.64 -6.44 2.44
N ASP A 183 1.69 -6.38 3.35
CA ASP A 183 0.64 -5.38 3.36
C ASP A 183 0.72 -4.48 4.61
N HIS A 184 -0.03 -3.38 4.56
CA HIS A 184 -0.16 -2.45 5.68
C HIS A 184 -1.63 -2.17 5.93
N GLU A 185 -2.04 -2.31 7.19
CA GLU A 185 -3.40 -1.99 7.61
C GLU A 185 -3.37 -0.83 8.61
N HIS A 186 -4.45 -0.05 8.60
CA HIS A 186 -4.68 1.04 9.55
C HIS A 186 -5.76 0.60 10.53
N VAL A 187 -5.34 0.16 11.72
CA VAL A 187 -6.25 -0.23 12.80
C VAL A 187 -6.49 0.98 13.70
N PRO A 188 -7.73 1.42 13.95
CA PRO A 188 -8.01 2.54 14.86
C PRO A 188 -7.34 2.35 16.24
N LEU A 189 -6.85 3.42 16.87
CA LEU A 189 -6.24 3.32 18.22
C LEU A 189 -7.22 2.80 19.29
N THR A 190 -8.51 2.94 19.04
CA THR A 190 -9.59 2.49 19.93
C THR A 190 -9.92 1.01 19.77
N GLU A 191 -9.28 0.31 18.84
CA GLU A 191 -9.53 -1.09 18.51
C GLU A 191 -8.30 -1.97 18.80
N ASP A 192 -8.56 -3.19 19.28
CA ASP A 192 -7.51 -4.19 19.48
C ASP A 192 -7.02 -4.76 18.14
N ILE A 193 -5.69 -4.79 17.94
CA ILE A 193 -5.06 -5.26 16.70
C ILE A 193 -5.40 -6.72 16.42
N GLY A 194 -5.44 -7.59 17.44
CA GLY A 194 -5.77 -8.99 17.28
C GLY A 194 -7.22 -9.20 16.83
N ALA A 195 -8.16 -8.52 17.47
CA ALA A 195 -9.57 -8.55 17.10
C ALA A 195 -9.82 -8.03 15.67
N TYR A 196 -9.09 -6.99 15.25
CA TYR A 196 -9.13 -6.51 13.87
C TYR A 196 -8.60 -7.56 12.90
N LEU A 197 -7.46 -8.19 13.21
CA LEU A 197 -6.86 -9.24 12.39
C LEU A 197 -7.80 -10.42 12.18
N ASP A 198 -8.41 -10.91 13.25
CA ASP A 198 -9.33 -12.05 13.21
C ASP A 198 -10.56 -11.77 12.32
N ARG A 199 -11.00 -10.50 12.26
CA ARG A 199 -12.19 -10.08 11.51
C ARG A 199 -11.89 -9.75 10.05
N GLU A 200 -10.83 -9.00 9.80
CA GLU A 200 -10.58 -8.37 8.49
C GLU A 200 -9.44 -9.03 7.71
N VAL A 201 -8.45 -9.63 8.39
CA VAL A 201 -7.23 -10.14 7.71
C VAL A 201 -7.24 -11.66 7.58
N LEU A 202 -7.34 -12.38 8.70
CA LEU A 202 -7.20 -13.84 8.74
C LEU A 202 -8.26 -14.61 7.94
N PRO A 203 -9.51 -14.13 7.76
CA PRO A 203 -10.47 -14.80 6.88
C PRO A 203 -10.05 -14.81 5.40
N HIS A 204 -9.22 -13.85 4.99
CA HIS A 204 -8.73 -13.72 3.61
C HIS A 204 -7.31 -14.25 3.47
N VAL A 205 -6.49 -14.11 4.51
CA VAL A 205 -5.09 -14.56 4.54
C VAL A 205 -4.80 -15.27 5.87
N PRO A 206 -5.15 -16.56 6.00
CA PRO A 206 -5.09 -17.28 7.27
C PRO A 206 -3.70 -17.43 7.89
N GLU A 207 -2.65 -17.35 7.07
CA GLU A 207 -1.25 -17.46 7.51
C GLU A 207 -0.57 -16.11 7.74
N ALA A 208 -1.33 -15.01 7.70
CA ALA A 208 -0.77 -13.69 7.95
C ALA A 208 -0.44 -13.49 9.43
N TRP A 209 0.56 -12.66 9.72
CA TRP A 209 0.87 -12.23 11.09
C TRP A 209 1.30 -10.76 11.11
N VAL A 210 1.24 -10.12 12.28
CA VAL A 210 1.74 -8.75 12.46
C VAL A 210 3.21 -8.78 12.87
N ASP A 211 4.03 -7.96 12.22
CA ASP A 211 5.36 -7.61 12.73
C ASP A 211 5.25 -6.40 13.67
N ASP A 212 5.10 -6.68 14.97
CA ASP A 212 4.95 -5.65 16.01
C ASP A 212 6.13 -4.67 16.05
N SER A 213 7.33 -5.11 15.65
CA SER A 213 8.52 -4.26 15.64
C SER A 213 8.45 -3.15 14.57
N LYS A 214 7.58 -3.33 13.56
CA LYS A 214 7.33 -2.37 12.48
C LYS A 214 6.03 -1.59 12.65
N THR A 215 5.22 -1.90 13.67
CA THR A 215 3.98 -1.17 13.95
C THR A 215 4.28 0.27 14.36
N LYS A 216 3.55 1.21 13.76
CA LYS A 216 3.72 2.66 14.03
C LYS A 216 2.37 3.28 14.35
N ILE A 217 2.37 4.26 15.24
CA ILE A 217 1.20 5.11 15.46
C ILE A 217 1.22 6.24 14.43
N GLY A 218 0.14 6.38 13.68
CA GLY A 218 -0.12 7.46 12.75
C GLY A 218 -1.36 8.25 13.15
N TYR A 219 -1.49 9.47 12.62
CA TYR A 219 -2.68 10.29 12.74
C TYR A 219 -3.08 10.80 11.37
N GLU A 220 -4.36 10.72 11.04
CA GLU A 220 -4.92 11.24 9.79
C GLU A 220 -6.26 11.94 10.07
N VAL A 221 -6.46 13.10 9.46
CA VAL A 221 -7.73 13.86 9.55
C VAL A 221 -8.45 13.80 8.21
N PRO A 222 -9.32 12.79 7.98
CA PRO A 222 -9.98 12.60 6.69
C PRO A 222 -11.21 13.52 6.56
N PHE A 223 -10.99 14.83 6.38
CA PHE A 223 -12.06 15.84 6.28
C PHE A 223 -13.20 15.45 5.32
N THR A 224 -12.88 14.86 4.17
CA THR A 224 -13.89 14.42 3.20
C THR A 224 -14.79 13.32 3.74
N LYS A 225 -14.24 12.38 4.52
CA LYS A 225 -14.99 11.29 5.17
C LYS A 225 -15.87 11.86 6.29
N GLU A 226 -15.29 12.71 7.14
CA GLU A 226 -16.00 13.26 8.30
C GLU A 226 -17.17 14.17 7.90
N PHE A 227 -17.03 14.95 6.83
CA PHE A 227 -18.08 15.82 6.32
C PHE A 227 -18.73 15.28 5.04
N TYR A 228 -18.67 13.96 4.82
CA TYR A 228 -19.37 13.34 3.70
C TYR A 228 -20.88 13.41 3.92
N VAL A 229 -21.57 13.94 2.92
CA VAL A 229 -23.03 13.89 2.85
C VAL A 229 -23.38 12.99 1.68
N TYR A 230 -23.99 11.84 1.98
CA TYR A 230 -24.45 10.92 0.94
C TYR A 230 -25.41 11.62 0.00
N LYS A 231 -25.07 11.63 -1.28
CA LYS A 231 -25.92 12.09 -2.36
C LYS A 231 -26.39 10.85 -3.11
N PRO A 232 -27.67 10.44 -2.96
CA PRO A 232 -28.19 9.34 -3.75
C PRO A 232 -28.03 9.65 -5.24
N PRO A 233 -27.80 8.63 -6.09
CA PRO A 233 -27.88 8.81 -7.53
C PRO A 233 -29.27 9.34 -7.90
N ARG A 234 -29.35 10.11 -8.98
CA ARG A 234 -30.65 10.52 -9.54
C ARG A 234 -31.47 9.29 -9.93
N PRO A 235 -32.82 9.35 -9.83
CA PRO A 235 -33.69 8.27 -10.25
C PRO A 235 -33.46 7.86 -11.71
N LEU A 236 -33.71 6.60 -12.04
CA LEU A 236 -33.53 6.10 -13.41
C LEU A 236 -34.48 6.80 -14.38
N GLU A 237 -35.69 7.13 -13.95
CA GLU A 237 -36.70 7.81 -14.76
C GLU A 237 -36.24 9.20 -15.23
N GLU A 238 -35.45 9.90 -14.40
CA GLU A 238 -34.84 11.18 -14.78
C GLU A 238 -33.70 10.99 -15.77
N ILE A 239 -32.94 9.88 -15.65
CA ILE A 239 -31.88 9.54 -16.59
C ILE A 239 -32.49 9.20 -17.95
N ASP A 240 -33.54 8.39 -17.98
CA ASP A 240 -34.23 7.99 -19.22
C ASP A 240 -34.84 9.21 -19.91
N ALA A 241 -35.48 10.11 -19.17
CA ALA A 241 -36.02 11.36 -19.74
C ALA A 241 -34.93 12.29 -20.31
N ASP A 242 -33.78 12.40 -19.65
CA ASP A 242 -32.63 13.15 -20.18
C ASP A 242 -32.06 12.49 -21.44
N ILE A 243 -31.99 11.16 -21.50
CA ILE A 243 -31.55 10.41 -22.70
C ILE A 243 -32.52 10.65 -23.86
N GLU A 244 -33.82 10.47 -23.67
CA GLU A 244 -34.83 10.70 -24.71
C GLU A 244 -34.77 12.14 -25.25
N LYS A 245 -34.55 13.11 -24.37
CA LYS A 245 -34.38 14.52 -24.76
C LYS A 245 -33.14 14.72 -25.63
N VAL A 246 -31.99 14.17 -25.22
CA VAL A 246 -30.75 14.26 -25.98
C VAL A 246 -30.88 13.54 -27.32
N GLU A 247 -31.55 12.38 -27.37
CA GLU A 247 -31.85 11.66 -28.62
C GLU A 247 -32.70 12.51 -29.57
N ALA A 248 -33.74 13.17 -29.06
CA ALA A 248 -34.57 14.07 -29.86
C ALA A 248 -33.78 15.27 -30.41
N GLU A 249 -32.89 15.87 -29.60
CA GLU A 249 -32.00 16.95 -30.02
C GLU A 249 -31.02 16.49 -31.13
N ILE A 250 -30.44 15.28 -31.00
CA ILE A 250 -29.56 14.70 -32.01
C ILE A 250 -30.30 14.44 -33.33
N ILE A 251 -31.51 13.88 -33.29
CA ILE A 251 -32.31 13.62 -34.49
C ILE A 251 -32.63 14.94 -35.21
N ALA A 252 -33.01 15.98 -34.47
CA ALA A 252 -33.28 17.30 -35.05
C ALA A 252 -32.06 17.89 -35.76
N LEU A 253 -30.87 17.82 -35.13
CA LEU A 253 -29.61 18.27 -35.72
C LEU A 253 -29.23 17.48 -36.99
N ILE A 254 -29.44 16.16 -37.00
CA ILE A 254 -29.15 15.33 -38.19
C ILE A 254 -30.10 15.72 -39.33
N GLN A 255 -31.38 15.94 -39.06
CA GLN A 255 -32.35 16.36 -40.08
C GLN A 255 -31.99 17.73 -40.68
N GLU A 256 -31.48 18.66 -39.87
CA GLU A 256 -31.05 19.99 -40.33
C GLU A 256 -29.81 19.93 -41.25
N VAL A 257 -28.95 18.92 -41.08
CA VAL A 257 -27.72 18.74 -41.89
C VAL A 257 -27.94 17.85 -43.12
N THR A 258 -28.93 16.96 -43.08
CA THR A 258 -29.22 15.99 -44.17
C THR A 258 -30.38 16.40 -45.07
N GLY A 259 -31.15 17.42 -44.71
CA GLY A 259 -32.14 18.10 -45.56
C GLY A 259 -31.55 19.27 -46.34
#